data_AF-A0A257JP15-F1
#
_entry.id   AF-A0A257JP15-F1
#
_cell.length_a   1.000
_cell.length_b   1.000
_cell.length_c   1.000
_cell.angle_alpha   90.00
_cell.angle_beta   90.00
_cell.angle_gamma   90.00
#
_symmetry.space_group_name_H-M   'P 1'
#
loop_
_entity.id
_entity.type
_entity.pdbx_description
1 polymer ?
#
loop_
_entity_poly.entity_id
_entity_poly.type
_entity_poly.pdbx_seq_one_letter_code
_entity_poly.pdbx_strand_id
1 'polypeptide(L)'
;MVEHQEADKIFHVSPFFDVSGRYAFTLRTSSDTLSLTIDKYSDAVRDHLATLKLRREPMNDKNLARAFFAIPFLTFKVVLGIHWEALKLLVKGARYHHKPKPPISASVARLSRIPSPHE
;
A
#
# COMPACT_ATOMS: atom_id res chain seq x y z
N MET A 1 -15.90 -7.88 -7.65
CA MET A 1 -16.37 -7.04 -6.53
C MET A 1 -15.43 -5.87 -6.32
N VAL A 2 -15.96 -4.67 -6.09
CA VAL A 2 -15.17 -3.47 -5.76
C VAL A 2 -15.64 -2.96 -4.40
N GLU A 3 -14.71 -2.72 -3.49
CA GLU A 3 -14.98 -2.16 -2.17
C GLU A 3 -14.19 -0.86 -1.98
N HIS A 4 -14.85 0.14 -1.42
CA HIS A 4 -14.25 1.40 -1.02
C HIS A 4 -14.29 1.55 0.49
N GLN A 5 -13.16 1.95 1.06
CA GLN A 5 -13.03 2.19 2.50
C GLN A 5 -12.25 3.47 2.74
N GLU A 6 -12.60 4.23 3.76
CA GLU A 6 -11.82 5.40 4.18
C GLU A 6 -11.47 5.31 5.67
N ALA A 7 -10.29 5.79 6.04
CA ALA A 7 -9.88 5.87 7.44
C ALA A 7 -9.01 7.10 7.68
N ASP A 8 -9.10 7.68 8.87
CA ASP A 8 -8.30 8.84 9.24
C ASP A 8 -6.85 8.42 9.51
N LYS A 9 -5.87 9.18 9.00
CA LYS A 9 -4.43 8.89 9.17
C LYS A 9 -3.97 9.38 10.54
N ILE A 10 -4.20 8.55 11.55
CA ILE A 10 -3.75 8.81 12.93
C ILE A 10 -2.47 8.05 13.32
N PHE A 11 -1.99 7.14 12.45
CA PHE A 11 -0.79 6.35 12.68
C PHE A 11 0.43 6.89 11.91
N HIS A 12 1.57 6.91 12.59
CA HIS A 12 2.86 7.21 12.00
C HIS A 12 3.43 6.01 11.26
N VAL A 13 3.16 5.93 9.95
CA VAL A 13 3.58 4.82 9.07
C VAL A 13 4.79 5.14 8.19
N SER A 14 5.18 6.41 8.09
CA SER A 14 6.32 6.85 7.30
C SER A 14 6.97 8.07 7.92
N PRO A 15 8.31 8.14 7.98
CA PRO A 15 9.03 9.32 8.45
C PRO A 15 9.03 10.47 7.44
N PHE A 16 8.43 10.32 6.26
CA PHE A 16 8.41 11.36 5.21
C PHE A 16 7.05 12.04 5.05
N PHE A 17 6.04 11.62 5.84
CA PHE A 17 4.68 12.16 5.74
C PHE A 17 4.10 12.45 7.11
N ASP A 18 3.55 13.65 7.29
CA ASP A 18 2.85 14.05 8.52
C ASP A 18 1.66 13.14 8.83
N VAL A 19 1.39 12.93 10.13
CA VAL A 19 0.26 12.15 10.65
C VAL A 19 -1.01 12.99 10.57
N SER A 20 -1.43 13.26 9.34
CA SER A 20 -2.58 14.08 9.02
C SER A 20 -3.31 13.55 7.78
N GLY A 21 -4.57 13.95 7.66
CA GLY A 21 -5.41 13.63 6.53
C GLY A 21 -6.06 12.26 6.62
N ARG A 22 -6.32 11.64 5.46
CA ARG A 22 -7.08 10.39 5.35
C ARG A 22 -6.50 9.46 4.30
N TYR A 23 -6.74 8.17 4.49
CA TYR A 23 -6.53 7.13 3.48
C TYR A 23 -7.86 6.76 2.85
N ALA A 24 -7.86 6.62 1.52
CA ALA A 24 -8.92 5.97 0.77
C ALA A 24 -8.37 4.67 0.17
N PHE A 25 -9.03 3.56 0.45
CA PHE A 25 -8.69 2.23 -0.02
C PHE A 25 -9.70 1.82 -1.08
N THR A 26 -9.20 1.38 -2.23
CA THR A 26 -10.01 0.74 -3.26
C THR A 26 -9.53 -0.68 -3.45
N LEU A 27 -10.33 -1.65 -3.02
CA LEU A 27 -10.06 -3.07 -3.20
C LEU A 27 -10.90 -3.58 -4.37
N ARG A 28 -10.26 -4.13 -5.39
CA ARG A 28 -10.93 -4.80 -6.51
C ARG A 28 -10.52 -6.26 -6.51
N THR A 29 -11.50 -7.13 -6.38
CA THR A 29 -11.30 -8.58 -6.33
C THR A 29 -12.08 -9.24 -7.46
N SER A 30 -11.42 -10.13 -8.18
CA SER A 30 -11.99 -11.06 -9.16
C SER A 30 -11.62 -12.51 -8.80
N SER A 31 -12.06 -13.48 -9.59
CA SER A 31 -11.68 -14.90 -9.43
C SER A 31 -10.15 -15.08 -9.39
N ASP A 32 -9.45 -14.38 -10.28
CA ASP A 32 -8.04 -14.61 -10.57
C ASP A 32 -7.13 -13.41 -10.24
N THR A 33 -7.69 -12.29 -9.79
CA THR A 33 -6.91 -11.08 -9.54
C THR A 33 -7.36 -10.36 -8.27
N LEU A 34 -6.40 -9.70 -7.63
CA LEU A 34 -6.60 -8.80 -6.52
C LEU A 34 -5.84 -7.52 -6.81
N SER A 35 -6.50 -6.38 -6.71
CA SER A 35 -5.83 -5.08 -6.74
C SER A 35 -6.27 -4.22 -5.56
N LEU A 36 -5.29 -3.62 -4.90
CA LEU A 36 -5.49 -2.67 -3.81
C LEU A 36 -4.83 -1.35 -4.19
N THR A 37 -5.60 -0.28 -4.17
CA THR A 37 -5.11 1.08 -4.30
C THR A 37 -5.30 1.81 -2.99
N ILE A 38 -4.27 2.52 -2.55
CA ILE A 38 -4.26 3.33 -1.33
C ILE A 38 -3.91 4.76 -1.74
N ASP A 39 -4.89 5.66 -1.68
CA ASP A 39 -4.71 7.08 -1.88
C ASP A 39 -4.60 7.77 -0.51
N LYS A 40 -3.58 8.59 -0.28
CA LYS A 40 -3.51 9.50 0.87
C LYS A 40 -3.92 10.89 0.42
N TYR A 41 -4.76 11.54 1.21
CA TYR A 41 -5.15 12.92 1.01
C TYR A 41 -4.70 13.78 2.20
N SER A 42 -4.14 14.95 1.93
CA SER A 42 -3.96 16.05 2.88
C SER A 42 -4.79 17.24 2.38
N ASP A 43 -5.66 17.81 3.22
CA ASP A 43 -6.45 19.01 2.90
C ASP A 43 -7.11 18.98 1.50
N ALA A 44 -7.71 17.82 1.17
CA ALA A 44 -8.35 17.48 -0.11
C ALA A 44 -7.41 17.23 -1.33
N VAL A 45 -6.11 17.41 -1.20
CA VAL A 45 -5.13 17.08 -2.26
C VAL A 45 -4.58 15.67 -2.05
N ARG A 46 -4.57 14.85 -3.11
CA ARG A 46 -3.90 13.56 -3.08
C ARG A 46 -2.39 13.75 -3.13
N ASP A 47 -1.69 13.38 -2.06
CA ASP A 47 -0.24 13.56 -1.92
C ASP A 47 0.54 12.23 -1.98
N HIS A 48 -0.14 11.09 -1.87
CA HIS A 48 0.49 9.78 -2.02
C HIS A 48 -0.46 8.76 -2.65
N LEU A 49 0.12 7.87 -3.46
CA LEU A 49 -0.55 6.75 -4.11
C LEU A 49 0.32 5.50 -3.96
N ALA A 50 -0.23 4.44 -3.38
CA ALA A 50 0.35 3.11 -3.36
C ALA A 50 -0.59 2.12 -4.05
N THR A 51 -0.03 1.18 -4.81
CA THR A 51 -0.82 0.15 -5.49
C THR A 51 -0.19 -1.22 -5.32
N LEU A 52 -1.04 -2.23 -5.14
CA LEU A 52 -0.70 -3.64 -5.13
C LEU A 52 -1.56 -4.34 -6.17
N LYS A 53 -0.94 -5.11 -7.07
CA LYS A 53 -1.63 -5.92 -8.08
C LYS A 53 -1.12 -7.34 -7.98
N LEU A 54 -2.02 -8.28 -7.77
CA LEU A 54 -1.73 -9.70 -7.61
C LEU A 54 -2.55 -10.51 -8.61
N ARG A 55 -1.97 -11.61 -9.07
CA ARG A 55 -2.65 -12.66 -9.82
C ARG A 55 -2.68 -13.92 -8.98
N ARG A 56 -3.83 -14.56 -8.91
CA ARG A 56 -4.01 -15.85 -8.24
C ARG A 56 -3.28 -16.94 -9.02
N GLU A 57 -2.58 -17.79 -8.29
CA GLU A 57 -1.95 -19.00 -8.83
C GLU A 57 -2.36 -20.17 -7.94
N PRO A 58 -2.65 -21.36 -8.51
CA PRO A 58 -2.95 -22.54 -7.71
C PRO A 58 -1.77 -22.90 -6.78
N MET A 59 -2.07 -23.29 -5.54
CA MET A 59 -1.08 -23.75 -4.58
C MET A 59 -0.76 -25.23 -4.86
N ASN A 60 0.18 -25.48 -5.77
CA ASN A 60 0.66 -26.81 -6.12
C ASN A 60 2.20 -26.84 -6.15
N ASP A 61 2.77 -28.05 -6.13
CA ASP A 61 4.22 -28.27 -6.03
C ASP A 61 4.98 -27.57 -7.16
N LYS A 62 4.43 -27.58 -8.39
CA LYS A 62 5.03 -26.92 -9.55
C LYS A 62 5.17 -25.41 -9.32
N ASN A 63 4.11 -24.76 -8.84
CA ASN A 63 4.12 -23.32 -8.57
C ASN A 63 5.01 -22.96 -7.38
N LEU A 64 5.04 -23.80 -6.35
CA LEU A 64 5.91 -23.61 -5.18
C LEU A 64 7.39 -23.76 -5.56
N ALA A 65 7.75 -24.79 -6.32
CA ALA A 65 9.10 -24.98 -6.84
C ALA A 65 9.54 -23.81 -7.73
N ARG A 66 8.66 -23.35 -8.63
CA ARG A 66 8.92 -22.16 -9.46
C ARG A 66 9.19 -20.93 -8.60
N ALA A 67 8.39 -20.70 -7.56
CA ALA A 67 8.60 -19.59 -6.64
C ALA A 67 9.94 -19.72 -5.89
N PHE A 68 10.26 -20.90 -5.39
CA PHE A 68 11.52 -21.19 -4.69
C PHE A 68 12.75 -20.83 -5.54
N PHE A 69 12.78 -21.23 -6.81
CA PHE A 69 13.89 -20.90 -7.71
C PHE A 69 13.90 -19.43 -8.17
N ALA A 70 12.78 -18.72 -8.12
CA ALA A 70 12.70 -17.30 -8.49
C ALA A 70 13.12 -16.34 -7.35
N ILE A 71 13.00 -16.76 -6.09
CA ILE A 71 13.30 -15.94 -4.90
C ILE A 71 14.77 -15.53 -4.73
N PRO A 72 15.81 -16.36 -4.99
CA PRO A 72 17.19 -16.00 -4.64
C PRO A 72 17.67 -14.67 -5.27
N PHE A 73 17.31 -14.40 -6.53
CA PHE A 73 17.66 -13.15 -7.19
C PHE A 73 16.71 -11.99 -6.86
N LEU A 74 15.50 -12.30 -6.39
CA LEU A 74 14.50 -11.31 -6.03
C LEU A 74 14.95 -10.48 -4.83
N THR A 75 15.54 -11.12 -3.81
CA THR A 75 16.03 -10.42 -2.62
C THR A 75 17.05 -9.34 -2.99
N PHE A 76 18.06 -9.68 -3.80
CA PHE A 76 19.06 -8.70 -4.24
C PHE A 76 18.43 -7.55 -5.03
N LYS A 77 17.53 -7.86 -5.96
CA LYS A 77 16.81 -6.84 -6.73
C LYS A 77 16.01 -5.89 -5.82
N VAL A 78 15.30 -6.43 -4.83
CA VAL A 78 14.51 -5.65 -3.87
C VAL A 78 15.41 -4.77 -3.02
N VAL A 79 16.48 -5.32 -2.46
CA VAL A 79 17.43 -4.57 -1.63
C VAL A 79 18.07 -3.43 -2.44
N LEU A 80 18.58 -3.71 -3.64
CA LEU A 80 19.16 -2.67 -4.50
C LEU A 80 18.13 -1.60 -4.88
N GLY A 81 16.89 -2.00 -5.18
CA GLY A 81 15.79 -1.08 -5.45
C GLY A 81 15.48 -0.15 -4.27
N ILE A 82 15.42 -0.69 -3.04
CA ILE A 82 15.19 0.11 -1.82
C ILE A 82 16.31 1.15 -1.64
N HIS A 83 17.57 0.75 -1.80
CA HIS A 83 18.71 1.67 -1.67
C HIS A 83 18.73 2.73 -2.76
N TRP A 84 18.35 2.37 -3.98
CA TRP A 84 18.23 3.31 -5.09
C TRP A 84 17.14 4.36 -4.84
N GLU A 85 15.96 3.95 -4.37
CA GLU A 85 14.91 4.89 -3.97
C GLU A 85 15.35 5.77 -2.78
N ALA A 86 16.05 5.21 -1.79
CA ALA A 86 16.60 5.98 -0.67
C ALA A 86 17.60 7.05 -1.12
N LEU A 87 18.51 6.71 -2.06
CA LEU A 87 19.43 7.67 -2.65
C LEU A 87 18.69 8.79 -3.41
N LYS A 88 17.65 8.44 -4.19
CA LYS A 88 16.82 9.44 -4.87
C LYS A 88 16.10 10.37 -3.89
N LEU A 89 15.61 9.85 -2.77
CA LEU A 89 14.99 10.66 -1.71
C LEU A 89 16.00 11.60 -1.07
N LEU A 90 17.24 11.14 -0.83
CA LEU A 90 18.33 11.96 -0.32
C LEU A 90 18.65 13.13 -1.26
N VAL A 91 18.82 12.84 -2.55
CA VAL A 91 19.08 13.85 -3.59
C VAL A 91 17.93 14.86 -3.71
N LYS A 92 16.68 14.41 -3.50
CA LYS A 92 15.49 15.28 -3.49
C LYS A 92 15.30 16.07 -2.19
N GLY A 93 16.16 15.87 -1.18
CA GLY A 93 16.07 16.56 0.10
C GLY A 93 14.85 16.17 0.93
N ALA A 94 14.44 14.90 0.90
CA ALA A 94 13.32 14.40 1.69
C ALA A 94 13.54 14.70 3.19
N ARG A 95 12.52 15.29 3.83
CA ARG A 95 12.58 15.66 5.25
C ARG A 95 12.17 14.49 6.13
N TYR A 96 12.94 14.27 7.19
CA TYR A 96 12.63 13.27 8.20
C TYR A 96 11.76 13.88 9.30
N HIS A 97 10.61 13.25 9.57
CA HIS A 97 9.67 13.57 10.63
C HIS A 97 9.86 12.56 11.76
N HIS A 98 10.10 13.04 12.98
CA HIS A 98 10.27 12.18 14.14
C HIS A 98 8.96 11.46 14.49
N LYS A 99 9.08 10.20 14.93
CA LYS A 99 7.95 9.38 15.36
C LYS A 99 7.22 10.07 16.55
N PRO A 100 5.94 10.45 16.41
CA PRO A 100 5.16 11.03 17.49
C PRO A 100 4.74 9.96 18.51
N LYS A 101 4.19 10.40 19.65
CA LYS A 101 3.56 9.49 20.60
C LYS A 101 2.41 8.72 19.91
N PRO A 102 2.21 7.42 20.22
CA PRO A 102 1.11 6.65 19.64
C PRO A 102 -0.26 7.29 19.96
N PRO A 103 -1.23 7.21 19.03
CA PRO A 103 -2.59 7.68 19.30
C PRO A 103 -3.25 6.81 20.38
N ILE A 104 -4.07 7.42 21.22
CA ILE A 104 -4.84 6.73 22.28
C ILE A 104 -6.07 6.02 21.69
N SER A 105 -6.58 6.53 20.57
CA SER A 105 -7.78 6.02 19.90
C SER A 105 -7.44 5.22 18.64
N ALA A 106 -8.29 4.25 18.30
CA ALA A 106 -8.20 3.51 17.04
C ALA A 106 -8.78 4.32 15.88
N SER A 107 -8.24 4.11 14.67
CA SER A 107 -8.85 4.61 13.43
C SER A 107 -9.92 3.64 13.00
N VAL A 108 -11.15 4.13 12.82
CA VAL A 108 -12.29 3.31 12.41
C VAL A 108 -12.50 3.49 10.91
N ALA A 109 -12.42 2.39 10.18
CA ALA A 109 -12.69 2.39 8.75
C ALA A 109 -14.19 2.64 8.49
N ARG A 110 -14.48 3.57 7.58
CA ARG A 110 -15.80 3.83 7.02
C ARG A 110 -15.92 3.05 5.71
N LEU A 111 -16.78 2.05 5.69
CA LEU A 111 -17.03 1.22 4.51
C LEU A 111 -18.14 1.84 3.66
N SER A 112 -17.85 2.11 2.40
CA SER A 112 -18.84 2.44 1.38
C SER A 112 -18.88 1.28 0.38
N ARG A 113 -19.86 0.38 0.52
CA ARG A 113 -20.20 -0.54 -0.57
C ARG A 113 -20.96 0.24 -1.62
N ILE A 114 -20.28 0.61 -2.70
CA ILE A 114 -20.97 1.01 -3.93
C ILE A 114 -21.31 -0.29 -4.66
N PRO A 115 -22.59 -0.61 -4.91
CA PRO A 115 -22.96 -1.77 -5.71
C PRO A 115 -22.29 -1.67 -7.08
N SER A 116 -21.75 -2.79 -7.56
CA SER A 116 -21.14 -2.85 -8.88
C SER A 116 -22.21 -2.51 -9.94
N PRO A 117 -21.96 -1.64 -10.93
CA PRO A 117 -22.93 -1.31 -12.00
C PRO A 117 -23.33 -2.48 -12.92
N HIS A 118 -22.91 -3.71 -12.60
CA HIS A 118 -23.01 -4.91 -13.44
C HIS A 118 -23.50 -6.14 -12.64
N GLU A 119 -24.25 -5.94 -11.56
CA GLU A 119 -25.20 -6.96 -11.07
C GLU A 119 -26.56 -6.76 -11.75
#